data_AF-A0C9R8-F1
#
_entry.id   AF-A0C9R8-F1
#
_cell.length_a   1.000
_cell.length_b   1.000
_cell.length_c   1.000
_cell.angle_alpha   90.00
_cell.angle_beta   90.00
_cell.angle_gamma   90.00
#
_symmetry.space_group_name_H-M   'P 1'
#
loop_
_entity.id
_entity.type
_entity.pdbx_description
1 polymer ?
#
loop_
_entity_poly.entity_id
_entity_poly.type
_entity_poly.pdbx_seq_one_letter_code
_entity_poly.pdbx_strand_id
1 'polypeptide(L)'
;MDQLDIDSSKFDCQKYVSEFLKNHSVQDLIQRHNQLQSEIKEYDQDIQSLVFENYSKFISSIDTVKKMKTDITQIDQKVETLAQSMTKIAQLSRRIDSQLSIKREEIIKLDTVNKDLSRLNSVCNFSTHNPKRIRSIQIQQRKEL
;
A
#
# COMPACT_ATOMS: atom_id res chain seq x y z
N MET A 1 29.08 -49.30 -10.62
CA MET A 1 27.86 -49.63 -11.38
C MET A 1 27.89 -51.12 -11.60
N ASP A 2 27.23 -51.82 -10.69
CA ASP A 2 27.27 -53.28 -10.56
C ASP A 2 26.26 -53.92 -11.51
N GLN A 3 26.61 -55.03 -12.18
CA GLN A 3 25.71 -55.68 -13.14
C GLN A 3 24.63 -56.51 -12.45
N LEU A 4 24.80 -56.76 -11.14
CA LEU A 4 23.91 -57.53 -10.28
C LEU A 4 22.94 -56.66 -9.48
N ASP A 5 23.11 -55.34 -9.51
CA ASP A 5 22.26 -54.40 -8.79
C ASP A 5 21.06 -53.97 -9.63
N ILE A 6 19.84 -54.26 -9.14
CA ILE A 6 18.56 -53.95 -9.81
C ILE A 6 18.38 -52.44 -10.03
N ASP A 7 18.94 -51.62 -9.15
CA ASP A 7 18.80 -50.16 -9.23
C ASP A 7 19.89 -49.52 -10.10
N SER A 8 20.86 -50.31 -10.59
CA SER A 8 21.97 -49.80 -11.38
C SER A 8 21.61 -49.66 -12.86
N SER A 9 22.11 -48.58 -13.48
CA SER A 9 21.96 -48.35 -14.92
C SER A 9 22.63 -49.39 -15.83
N LYS A 10 23.45 -50.30 -15.26
CA LYS A 10 24.10 -51.41 -15.96
C LYS A 10 23.55 -52.79 -15.57
N PHE A 11 22.36 -52.82 -14.95
CA PHE A 11 21.71 -54.06 -14.54
C PHE A 11 21.60 -55.05 -15.70
N ASP A 12 22.07 -56.27 -15.47
CA ASP A 12 21.93 -57.39 -16.40
C ASP A 12 21.02 -58.44 -15.76
N CYS A 13 19.75 -58.44 -16.19
CA CYS A 13 18.72 -59.34 -15.70
C CYS A 13 19.13 -60.81 -15.83
N GLN A 14 19.79 -61.17 -16.93
CA GLN A 14 20.12 -62.56 -17.24
C GLN A 14 21.25 -63.07 -16.33
N LYS A 15 22.24 -62.22 -16.06
CA LYS A 15 23.30 -62.52 -15.07
C LYS A 15 22.76 -62.53 -13.64
N TYR A 16 21.90 -61.58 -13.27
CA TYR A 16 21.28 -61.53 -11.96
C TYR A 16 20.48 -62.79 -11.64
N VAL A 17 19.58 -63.20 -12.54
CA VAL A 17 18.78 -64.41 -12.35
C VAL A 17 19.67 -65.66 -12.32
N SER A 18 20.66 -65.74 -13.22
CA SER A 18 21.58 -66.89 -13.26
C SER A 18 22.39 -67.04 -11.96
N GLU A 19 22.86 -65.93 -11.39
CA GLU A 19 23.61 -65.92 -10.14
C GLU A 19 22.72 -66.16 -8.92
N PHE A 20 21.49 -65.63 -8.96
CA PHE A 20 20.48 -65.85 -7.91
C PHE A 20 20.08 -67.33 -7.83
N LEU A 21 19.79 -67.98 -8.97
CA LEU A 21 19.41 -69.39 -9.05
C LEU A 21 20.52 -70.36 -8.63
N LYS A 22 21.80 -69.97 -8.77
CA LYS A 22 22.93 -70.79 -8.30
C LYS A 22 23.09 -70.78 -6.78
N ASN A 23 22.76 -69.66 -6.15
CA ASN A 23 23.08 -69.41 -4.75
C ASN A 23 21.86 -69.50 -3.81
N HIS A 24 20.64 -69.60 -4.34
CA HIS A 24 19.39 -69.57 -3.56
C HIS A 24 18.44 -70.72 -3.92
N SER A 25 17.51 -71.01 -3.01
CA SER A 25 16.48 -72.03 -3.22
C SER A 25 15.28 -71.49 -4.01
N VAL A 26 14.42 -72.40 -4.47
CA VAL A 26 13.15 -72.04 -5.12
C VAL A 26 12.22 -71.26 -4.16
N GLN A 27 12.28 -71.51 -2.86
CA GLN A 27 11.50 -70.76 -1.87
C GLN A 27 11.96 -69.29 -1.80
N ASP A 28 13.27 -69.05 -1.82
CA ASP A 28 13.84 -67.69 -1.84
C ASP A 28 13.44 -66.94 -3.12
N LEU A 29 13.36 -67.65 -4.25
CA LEU A 29 12.88 -67.07 -5.51
C LEU A 29 11.41 -66.63 -5.43
N ILE A 30 10.54 -67.46 -4.85
CA ILE A 30 9.13 -67.11 -4.63
C ILE A 30 9.00 -65.92 -3.68
N GLN A 31 9.80 -65.90 -2.60
CA GLN A 31 9.81 -64.79 -1.66
C GLN A 31 10.28 -63.49 -2.35
N ARG A 32 11.35 -63.54 -3.15
CA ARG A 32 11.83 -62.37 -3.89
C ARG A 32 10.82 -61.89 -4.92
N HIS A 33 10.13 -62.80 -5.60
CA HIS A 33 9.04 -62.45 -6.51
C HIS A 33 7.90 -61.71 -5.80
N ASN A 34 7.43 -62.24 -4.67
CA ASN A 34 6.37 -61.62 -3.89
C ASN A 34 6.79 -60.23 -3.37
N GLN A 35 8.05 -60.10 -2.96
CA GLN A 35 8.60 -58.83 -2.51
C GLN A 35 8.64 -57.80 -3.65
N LEU A 36 9.15 -58.18 -4.83
CA LEU A 36 9.14 -57.32 -6.02
C LEU A 36 7.72 -56.91 -6.40
N GLN A 37 6.75 -57.81 -6.29
CA GLN A 37 5.35 -57.49 -6.56
C GLN A 37 4.78 -56.48 -5.56
N SER A 38 5.22 -56.53 -4.30
CA SER A 38 4.86 -55.54 -3.29
C SER A 38 5.52 -54.19 -3.56
N GLU A 39 6.82 -54.18 -3.87
CA GLU A 39 7.61 -52.98 -4.21
C GLU A 39 6.98 -52.27 -5.41
N ILE A 40 6.59 -53.00 -6.47
CA ILE A 40 5.91 -52.42 -7.64
C ILE A 40 4.61 -51.72 -7.24
N LYS A 41 3.78 -52.34 -6.38
CA LYS A 41 2.52 -51.74 -5.94
C LYS A 41 2.73 -50.50 -5.09
N GLU A 42 3.74 -50.53 -4.22
CA GLU A 42 4.12 -49.38 -3.39
C GLU A 42 4.58 -48.21 -4.26
N TYR A 43 5.46 -48.47 -5.24
CA TYR A 43 5.91 -47.43 -6.18
C TYR A 43 4.77 -46.86 -7.02
N ASP A 44 3.83 -47.69 -7.49
CA ASP A 44 2.64 -47.21 -8.20
C ASP A 44 1.80 -46.28 -7.30
N GLN A 45 1.64 -46.64 -6.02
CA GLN A 45 0.90 -45.83 -5.06
C GLN A 45 1.62 -44.51 -4.74
N ASP A 46 2.95 -44.54 -4.62
CA ASP A 46 3.77 -43.35 -4.41
C ASP A 46 3.68 -42.39 -5.59
N ILE A 47 3.75 -42.91 -6.82
CA ILE A 47 3.56 -42.10 -8.03
C ILE A 47 2.18 -41.45 -8.03
N GLN A 48 1.12 -42.20 -7.72
CA GLN A 48 -0.23 -41.64 -7.63
C GLN A 48 -0.33 -40.55 -6.56
N SER A 49 0.27 -40.77 -5.40
CA SER A 49 0.30 -39.80 -4.30
C SER A 49 1.03 -38.51 -4.70
N LEU A 50 2.21 -38.62 -5.32
CA LEU A 50 2.98 -37.48 -5.82
C LEU A 50 2.22 -36.69 -6.88
N VAL A 51 1.57 -37.39 -7.81
CA VAL A 51 0.75 -36.75 -8.85
C VAL A 51 -0.41 -35.99 -8.21
N PHE A 52 -1.13 -36.61 -7.26
CA PHE A 52 -2.22 -35.96 -6.55
C PHE A 52 -1.74 -34.73 -5.77
N GLU A 53 -0.64 -34.85 -5.03
CA GLU A 53 -0.08 -33.74 -4.25
C GLU A 53 0.34 -32.58 -5.15
N ASN A 54 0.99 -32.87 -6.28
CA ASN A 54 1.38 -31.85 -7.25
C ASN A 54 0.17 -31.15 -7.87
N TYR A 55 -0.87 -31.88 -8.28
CA TYR A 55 -2.09 -31.27 -8.81
C TYR A 55 -2.82 -30.44 -7.75
N SER A 56 -2.90 -30.93 -6.51
CA SER A 56 -3.49 -30.20 -5.39
C SER A 56 -2.76 -28.87 -5.14
N LYS A 57 -1.42 -28.89 -5.09
CA LYS A 57 -0.58 -27.68 -4.96
C LYS A 57 -0.77 -26.73 -6.14
N PHE A 58 -0.86 -27.25 -7.37
CA PHE A 58 -1.08 -26.42 -8.56
C PHE A 58 -2.45 -25.73 -8.53
N ILE A 59 -3.50 -26.44 -8.16
CA ILE A 59 -4.86 -25.88 -8.02
C ILE A 59 -4.86 -24.79 -6.93
N SER A 60 -4.26 -25.05 -5.77
CA SER A 60 -4.15 -24.06 -4.69
C SER A 60 -3.36 -22.81 -5.12
N SER A 61 -2.31 -22.99 -5.90
CA SER A 61 -1.52 -21.90 -6.47
C SER A 61 -2.36 -21.07 -7.45
N ILE A 62 -3.16 -21.72 -8.32
CA ILE A 62 -4.10 -21.04 -9.21
C ILE A 62 -5.11 -20.20 -8.43
N ASP A 63 -5.68 -20.75 -7.36
CA ASP A 63 -6.66 -20.03 -6.55
C ASP A 63 -6.03 -18.85 -5.81
N THR A 64 -4.78 -18.98 -5.39
CA THR A 64 -4.00 -17.87 -4.84
C THR A 64 -3.81 -16.76 -5.88
N VAL A 65 -3.45 -17.09 -7.12
CA VAL A 65 -3.32 -16.12 -8.21
C VAL A 65 -4.65 -15.43 -8.53
N LYS A 66 -5.76 -16.18 -8.55
CA LYS A 66 -7.11 -15.59 -8.73
C LYS A 66 -7.44 -14.62 -7.61
N LYS A 67 -7.15 -14.98 -6.36
CA LYS A 67 -7.38 -14.10 -5.21
C LYS A 67 -6.52 -12.84 -5.32
N MET A 68 -5.24 -12.96 -5.66
CA MET A 68 -4.35 -11.81 -5.87
C MET A 68 -4.89 -10.87 -6.94
N LYS A 69 -5.43 -11.40 -8.05
CA LYS A 69 -6.07 -10.58 -9.08
C LYS A 69 -7.25 -9.78 -8.53
N THR A 70 -8.14 -10.42 -7.77
CA THR A 70 -9.28 -9.74 -7.14
C THR A 70 -8.82 -8.68 -6.14
N ASP A 71 -7.84 -9.00 -5.29
CA ASP A 71 -7.32 -8.07 -4.29
C ASP A 71 -6.70 -6.83 -4.95
N ILE A 72 -5.96 -6.99 -6.05
CA ILE A 72 -5.42 -5.87 -6.84
C ILE A 72 -6.54 -4.98 -7.38
N THR A 73 -7.60 -5.56 -7.95
CA THR A 73 -8.73 -4.75 -8.45
C THR A 73 -9.44 -3.97 -7.34
N GLN A 74 -9.50 -4.50 -6.12
CA GLN A 74 -10.04 -3.77 -4.97
C GLN A 74 -9.09 -2.65 -4.51
N ILE A 75 -7.78 -2.86 -4.60
CA ILE A 75 -6.79 -1.83 -4.27
C ILE A 75 -6.93 -0.65 -5.24
N ASP A 76 -7.07 -0.91 -6.55
CA ASP A 76 -7.26 0.15 -7.54
C ASP A 76 -8.47 1.04 -7.21
N GLN A 77 -9.60 0.43 -6.83
CA GLN A 77 -10.80 1.16 -6.40
C GLN A 77 -10.58 2.00 -5.14
N LYS A 78 -9.81 1.47 -4.17
CA LYS A 78 -9.46 2.21 -2.95
C LYS A 78 -8.54 3.39 -3.24
N VAL A 79 -7.57 3.22 -4.14
CA VAL A 79 -6.67 4.29 -4.57
C VAL A 79 -7.46 5.39 -5.30
N GLU A 80 -8.39 5.03 -6.16
CA GLU A 80 -9.28 6.00 -6.82
C GLU A 80 -10.12 6.79 -5.79
N THR A 81 -10.71 6.09 -4.82
CA THR A 81 -11.49 6.73 -3.74
C THR A 81 -10.63 7.68 -2.90
N LEU A 82 -9.38 7.29 -2.62
CA LEU A 82 -8.42 8.12 -1.89
C LEU A 82 -8.06 9.37 -2.71
N ALA A 83 -7.79 9.23 -4.00
CA ALA A 83 -7.49 10.36 -4.89
C ALA A 83 -8.65 11.36 -4.98
N GLN A 84 -9.89 10.87 -5.06
CA GLN A 84 -11.09 11.72 -5.00
C GLN A 84 -11.19 12.46 -3.66
N SER A 85 -10.89 11.79 -2.55
CA SER A 85 -10.90 12.38 -1.21
C SER A 85 -9.83 13.47 -1.06
N MET A 86 -8.61 13.23 -1.55
CA MET A 86 -7.54 14.24 -1.57
C MET A 86 -7.93 15.45 -2.42
N THR A 87 -8.59 15.23 -3.56
CA THR A 87 -9.10 16.31 -4.41
C THR A 87 -10.14 17.15 -3.67
N LYS A 88 -11.09 16.51 -2.96
CA LYS A 88 -12.08 17.20 -2.13
C LYS A 88 -11.40 18.02 -1.02
N ILE A 89 -10.41 17.45 -0.33
CA ILE A 89 -9.63 18.17 0.71
C ILE A 89 -8.94 19.40 0.11
N ALA A 90 -8.28 19.26 -1.05
CA ALA A 90 -7.62 20.37 -1.71
C ALA A 90 -8.60 21.47 -2.17
N GLN A 91 -9.81 21.10 -2.58
CA GLN A 91 -10.88 22.06 -2.91
C GLN A 91 -11.39 22.79 -1.65
N LEU A 92 -11.63 22.06 -0.56
CA LEU A 92 -12.07 22.63 0.71
C LEU A 92 -11.02 23.59 1.29
N SER A 93 -9.73 23.22 1.25
CA SER A 93 -8.63 24.09 1.66
C SER A 93 -8.62 25.39 0.87
N ARG A 94 -8.67 25.31 -0.47
CA ARG A 94 -8.73 26.50 -1.34
C ARG A 94 -9.93 27.39 -1.04
N ARG A 95 -11.09 26.79 -0.73
CA ARG A 95 -12.30 27.53 -0.35
C ARG A 95 -12.15 28.21 1.02
N ILE A 96 -11.51 27.55 1.99
CA ILE A 96 -11.24 28.16 3.29
C ILE A 96 -10.27 29.34 3.11
N ASP A 97 -9.20 29.15 2.34
CA ASP A 97 -8.20 30.20 2.08
C ASP A 97 -8.83 31.42 1.41
N SER A 98 -9.70 31.22 0.40
CA SER A 98 -10.38 32.33 -0.27
C SER A 98 -11.32 33.09 0.66
N GLN A 99 -12.09 32.38 1.50
CA GLN A 99 -12.98 33.01 2.48
C GLN A 99 -12.19 33.79 3.55
N LEU A 100 -11.10 33.21 4.06
CA LEU A 100 -10.24 33.89 5.02
C LEU A 100 -9.56 35.12 4.42
N SER A 101 -9.16 35.07 3.14
CA SER A 101 -8.59 36.23 2.44
C SER A 101 -9.58 37.39 2.38
N ILE A 102 -10.83 37.14 1.99
CA ILE A 102 -11.90 38.15 1.94
C ILE A 102 -12.13 38.74 3.33
N LYS A 103 -12.22 37.89 4.36
CA LYS A 103 -12.43 38.35 5.74
C LYS A 103 -11.26 39.19 6.27
N ARG A 104 -10.02 38.84 5.92
CA ARG A 104 -8.83 39.64 6.25
C ARG A 104 -8.88 41.02 5.59
N GLU A 105 -9.28 41.11 4.33
CA GLU A 105 -9.44 42.40 3.65
C GLU A 105 -10.52 43.28 4.31
N GLU A 106 -11.65 42.70 4.69
CA GLU A 106 -12.69 43.41 5.44
C GLU A 106 -12.17 43.95 6.78
N ILE A 107 -11.43 43.13 7.53
CA ILE A 107 -10.82 43.53 8.81
C ILE A 107 -9.81 44.67 8.60
N ILE A 108 -8.97 44.60 7.56
CA ILE A 108 -7.99 45.66 7.25
C ILE A 108 -8.70 46.98 6.91
N LYS A 109 -9.82 46.93 6.16
CA LYS A 109 -10.63 48.13 5.86
C LYS A 109 -11.19 48.75 7.13
N LEU A 110 -11.77 47.93 8.02
CA LEU A 110 -12.33 48.41 9.29
C LEU A 110 -11.25 48.98 10.23
N ASP A 111 -10.09 48.35 10.30
CA ASP A 111 -8.93 48.85 11.07
C ASP A 111 -8.46 50.22 10.55
N THR A 112 -8.43 50.40 9.22
CA THR A 112 -8.09 51.69 8.60
C THR A 112 -9.08 52.78 9.01
N VAL A 113 -10.38 52.51 8.90
CA VAL A 113 -11.44 53.45 9.32
C VAL A 113 -11.32 53.78 10.81
N ASN A 114 -11.07 52.79 11.66
CA ASN A 114 -10.94 53.01 13.10
C ASN A 114 -9.70 53.87 13.44
N LYS A 115 -8.57 53.65 12.75
CA LYS A 115 -7.38 54.50 12.85
C LYS A 115 -7.67 55.94 12.43
N ASP A 116 -8.41 56.14 11.34
CA ASP A 116 -8.79 57.46 10.86
C ASP A 116 -9.74 58.18 11.84
N LEU A 117 -10.75 57.48 12.36
CA LEU A 117 -11.63 58.02 13.41
C LEU A 117 -10.84 58.39 14.68
N SER A 118 -9.88 57.56 15.09
CA SER A 118 -9.02 57.84 16.25
C SER A 118 -8.15 59.09 16.05
N ARG A 119 -7.64 59.29 14.82
CA ARG A 119 -6.92 60.52 14.44
C ARG A 119 -7.83 61.73 14.47
N LEU A 120 -9.02 61.64 13.88
CA LEU A 120 -10.01 62.72 13.88
C LEU A 120 -10.46 63.07 15.30
N ASN A 121 -10.70 62.07 16.15
CA ASN A 121 -11.04 62.29 17.56
C ASN A 121 -9.89 63.01 18.29
N SER A 122 -8.64 62.64 18.02
CA SER A 122 -7.47 63.34 18.59
C SER A 122 -7.42 64.81 18.17
N VAL A 123 -7.68 65.12 16.89
CA VAL A 123 -7.73 66.49 16.36
C VAL A 123 -8.90 67.28 16.95
N CYS A 124 -10.09 66.68 17.02
CA CYS A 124 -11.27 67.31 17.63
C CYS A 124 -11.02 67.60 19.11
N ASN A 125 -10.51 66.64 19.88
CA ASN A 125 -10.18 66.84 21.30
C ASN A 125 -9.09 67.89 21.50
N PHE A 126 -8.10 67.99 20.60
CA PHE A 126 -7.12 69.07 20.64
C PHE A 126 -7.77 70.45 20.43
N SER A 127 -8.70 70.56 19.47
CA SER A 127 -9.40 71.81 19.14
C SER A 127 -10.37 72.25 20.24
N THR A 128 -11.10 71.31 20.85
CA THR A 128 -12.08 71.59 21.92
C THR A 128 -11.41 71.92 23.26
N HIS A 129 -10.22 71.36 23.54
CA HIS A 129 -9.51 71.60 24.80
C HIS A 129 -8.65 72.88 24.78
N ASN A 130 -8.27 73.41 23.61
CA ASN A 130 -7.46 74.62 23.48
C ASN A 130 -8.06 75.74 22.58
N PRO A 131 -9.34 76.14 22.76
CA PRO A 131 -10.01 77.10 21.88
C PRO A 131 -9.39 78.51 21.96
N LYS A 132 -8.84 78.90 23.12
CA LYS A 132 -8.18 80.20 23.31
C LYS A 132 -6.84 80.29 22.55
N ARG A 133 -6.08 79.19 22.47
CA ARG A 133 -4.78 79.13 21.76
C ARG A 133 -4.96 79.14 20.25
N ILE A 134 -5.98 78.45 19.73
CA ILE A 134 -6.28 78.45 18.29
C ILE A 134 -6.73 79.85 17.84
N ARG A 135 -7.59 80.52 18.62
CA ARG A 135 -7.99 81.91 18.35
C ARG A 135 -6.82 82.88 18.40
N SER A 136 -5.90 82.73 19.35
CA SER A 136 -4.73 83.62 19.42
C SER A 136 -3.81 83.43 18.21
N ILE A 137 -3.57 82.19 17.76
CA ILE A 137 -2.75 81.91 16.57
C ILE A 137 -3.42 82.47 15.29
N GLN A 138 -4.74 82.29 15.12
CA GLN A 138 -5.46 82.83 13.96
C GLN A 138 -5.48 84.36 13.92
N ILE A 139 -5.61 85.02 15.07
CA ILE A 139 -5.53 86.49 15.16
C ILE A 139 -4.12 86.99 14.84
N GLN A 140 -3.09 86.23 15.23
CA GLN A 140 -1.69 86.58 14.96
C GLN A 140 -1.37 86.48 13.47
N GLN A 141 -1.81 85.42 12.78
CA GLN A 141 -1.63 85.27 11.33
C GLN A 141 -2.40 86.30 10.50
N ARG A 142 -3.52 86.83 11.02
CA ARG A 142 -4.33 87.86 10.32
C ARG A 142 -3.80 89.29 10.51
N LYS A 143 -2.81 89.50 11.40
CA LYS A 143 -2.13 90.78 11.60
C LYS A 143 -0.81 90.91 10.80
N GLU A 144 -0.36 89.82 10.18
CA GLU A 144 0.87 89.78 9.36
C GLU A 144 0.60 89.80 7.84
N LEU A 145 -0.65 90.11 7.44
CA LEU A 145 -1.08 90.49 6.09
C LEU A 145 -1.56 91.94 6.11
#